data_AF-A0A1C0SPC3-F1
#
_entry.id   AF-A0A1C0SPC3-F1
#
_cell.length_a   1.000
_cell.length_b   1.000
_cell.length_c   1.000
_cell.angle_alpha   90.00
_cell.angle_beta   90.00
_cell.angle_gamma   90.00
#
_symmetry.space_group_name_H-M   'P 1'
#
loop_
_entity.id
_entity.type
_entity.pdbx_description
1 polymer ?
#
loop_
_entity_poly.entity_id
_entity_poly.type
_entity_poly.pdbx_seq_one_letter_code
_entity_poly.pdbx_strand_id
1 'polypeptide(L)'
;MATLQNFDAEIEKTKSVVEQMRGKLEQSGVVLEQFAKAETKLGDVNFDIENARIQDVISQQKVMEANIADLIIGLEDATNIFGSEFESMKNYTGYEKFIGIFSKQKMQRMRTDRVRNMSLAGNLQELLSKSDTIVGILKDQKSILDQRYKTSEQSLIQVIERRKGTMSNLEAVQKRIEELNPLLLDIENRIAASTEQKVRTELEGERSALATEYNEKQAKEQELLAESQTLERYTSMFQTFVDSLNNQIAAQNTLINKLTIDTEQRIVLYKALEDSLKTAAQQDVAHKINTLGSQVDTAAEETMAGIGAAAQRHIGDLLEMHEKNMLSTQDIQRRKKLADDAFARRFQAVMDKHNTANYVQQ
;
A
#
# COMPACT_ATOMS: atom_id res chain seq x y z
N MET A 1 15.36 -14.27 19.84
CA MET A 1 14.05 -14.36 20.55
C MET A 1 13.51 -12.99 20.96
N ALA A 2 14.26 -12.10 21.64
CA ALA A 2 13.76 -10.77 22.01
C ALA A 2 13.39 -9.86 20.81
N THR A 3 14.14 -9.93 19.71
CA THR A 3 13.84 -9.22 18.46
C THR A 3 12.58 -9.75 17.75
N LEU A 4 12.34 -11.07 17.79
CA LEU A 4 11.18 -11.72 17.16
C LEU A 4 9.85 -11.44 17.87
N GLN A 5 9.87 -11.32 19.20
CA GLN A 5 8.70 -10.89 19.99
C GLN A 5 8.29 -9.44 19.70
N ASN A 6 9.25 -8.58 19.31
CA ASN A 6 8.95 -7.21 18.93
C ASN A 6 8.20 -7.12 17.59
N PHE A 7 8.44 -8.06 16.66
CA PHE A 7 7.70 -8.09 15.39
C PHE A 7 6.21 -8.39 15.57
N ASP A 8 5.83 -9.29 16.49
CA ASP A 8 4.41 -9.62 16.69
C ASP A 8 3.62 -8.40 17.17
N ALA A 9 4.19 -7.63 18.09
CA ALA A 9 3.58 -6.41 18.59
C ALA A 9 3.40 -5.35 17.47
N GLU A 10 4.42 -5.14 16.64
CA GLU A 10 4.35 -4.19 15.53
C GLU A 10 3.44 -4.67 14.38
N ILE A 11 3.35 -5.98 14.12
CA ILE A 11 2.38 -6.56 13.18
C ILE A 11 0.95 -6.34 13.67
N GLU A 12 0.66 -6.62 14.94
CA GLU A 12 -0.68 -6.40 15.52
C GLU A 12 -1.08 -4.92 15.52
N LYS A 13 -0.13 -4.03 15.86
CA LYS A 13 -0.32 -2.59 15.75
C LYS A 13 -0.60 -2.16 14.30
N THR A 14 0.13 -2.72 13.33
CA THR A 14 -0.11 -2.46 11.90
C THR A 14 -1.52 -2.91 11.49
N LYS A 15 -1.97 -4.11 11.88
CA LYS A 15 -3.34 -4.58 11.63
C LYS A 15 -4.39 -3.62 12.21
N SER A 16 -4.20 -3.19 13.46
CA SER A 16 -5.11 -2.24 14.10
C SER A 16 -5.19 -0.91 13.34
N VAL A 17 -4.05 -0.39 12.85
CA VAL A 17 -4.02 0.86 12.08
C VAL A 17 -4.70 0.67 10.72
N VAL A 18 -4.45 -0.44 10.03
CA VAL A 18 -5.10 -0.78 8.75
C VAL A 18 -6.62 -0.84 8.90
N GLU A 19 -7.12 -1.45 9.97
CA GLU A 19 -8.57 -1.58 10.20
C GLU A 19 -9.22 -0.22 10.51
N GLN A 20 -8.57 0.62 11.31
CA GLN A 20 -9.03 2.00 11.56
C GLN A 20 -9.05 2.82 10.26
N MET A 21 -8.03 2.67 9.43
CA MET A 21 -7.93 3.33 8.14
C MET A 21 -9.03 2.92 7.18
N ARG A 22 -9.35 1.62 7.14
CA ARG A 22 -10.45 1.08 6.35
C ARG A 22 -11.77 1.75 6.71
N GLY A 23 -12.09 1.85 8.01
CA GLY A 23 -13.32 2.52 8.45
C GLY A 23 -13.40 3.98 8.02
N LYS A 24 -12.29 4.73 8.11
CA LYS A 24 -12.24 6.13 7.66
C LYS A 24 -12.39 6.26 6.15
N LEU A 25 -11.73 5.40 5.38
CA LEU A 25 -11.84 5.36 3.92
C LEU A 25 -13.26 5.03 3.46
N GLU A 26 -13.96 4.11 4.14
CA GLU A 26 -15.35 3.79 3.84
C GLU A 26 -16.28 4.98 4.12
N GLN A 27 -16.10 5.67 5.26
CA GLN A 27 -16.86 6.89 5.58
C GLN A 27 -16.63 8.00 4.56
N SER A 28 -15.38 8.28 4.20
CA SER A 28 -15.03 9.26 3.18
C SER A 28 -15.65 8.90 1.83
N GLY A 29 -15.63 7.61 1.46
CA GLY A 29 -16.25 7.14 0.22
C GLY A 29 -17.73 7.50 0.11
N VAL A 30 -18.51 7.32 1.19
CA VAL A 30 -19.93 7.66 1.21
C VAL A 30 -20.16 9.16 1.03
N VAL A 31 -19.40 10.00 1.74
CA VAL A 31 -19.54 11.46 1.68
C VAL A 31 -19.14 11.98 0.30
N LEU A 32 -18.05 11.45 -0.26
CA LEU A 32 -17.60 11.79 -1.61
C LEU A 32 -18.66 11.43 -2.66
N GLU A 33 -19.24 10.24 -2.60
CA GLU A 33 -20.35 9.87 -3.50
C GLU A 33 -21.55 10.83 -3.37
N GLN A 34 -21.85 11.33 -2.17
CA GLN A 34 -22.90 12.33 -1.96
C GLN A 34 -22.55 13.69 -2.56
N PHE A 35 -21.30 14.12 -2.54
CA PHE A 35 -20.86 15.35 -3.23
C PHE A 35 -20.91 15.21 -4.75
N ALA A 36 -20.58 14.03 -5.27
CA ALA A 36 -20.63 13.75 -6.70
C ALA A 36 -22.07 13.77 -7.24
N LYS A 37 -23.02 13.22 -6.48
CA LYS A 37 -24.44 13.20 -6.82
C LYS A 37 -25.09 14.56 -6.53
N ALA A 38 -25.87 15.07 -7.48
CA ALA A 38 -26.51 16.39 -7.38
C ALA A 38 -27.66 16.47 -6.35
N GLU A 39 -27.93 15.38 -5.62
CA GLU A 39 -29.11 15.24 -4.75
C GLU A 39 -28.97 15.93 -3.40
N THR A 40 -27.75 16.33 -3.01
CA THR A 40 -27.50 16.89 -1.68
C THR A 40 -26.85 18.27 -1.81
N LYS A 41 -27.61 19.33 -1.49
CA LYS A 41 -27.04 20.64 -1.17
C LYS A 41 -26.29 20.54 0.17
N LEU A 42 -25.14 19.88 0.16
CA LEU A 42 -24.26 19.82 1.32
C LEU A 42 -23.66 21.24 1.50
N GLY A 43 -23.82 21.80 2.68
CA GLY A 43 -23.27 23.12 3.01
C GLY A 43 -21.75 23.07 3.20
N ASP A 44 -21.11 24.25 3.24
CA ASP A 44 -19.65 24.42 3.36
C ASP A 44 -19.04 23.64 4.53
N VAL A 45 -19.76 23.52 5.65
CA VAL A 45 -19.31 22.78 6.85
C VAL A 45 -19.04 21.31 6.54
N ASN A 46 -19.86 20.66 5.70
CA ASN A 46 -19.66 19.26 5.37
C ASN A 46 -18.44 19.07 4.46
N PHE A 47 -18.16 20.04 3.58
CA PHE A 47 -16.96 20.02 2.74
C PHE A 47 -15.70 20.17 3.58
N ASP A 48 -15.66 21.13 4.51
CA ASP A 48 -14.46 21.35 5.33
C ASP A 48 -14.17 20.16 6.25
N ILE A 49 -15.22 19.54 6.81
CA ILE A 49 -15.10 18.29 7.59
C ILE A 49 -14.52 17.17 6.73
N GLU A 50 -15.02 16.98 5.52
CA GLU A 50 -14.54 15.90 4.66
C GLU A 50 -13.12 16.15 4.17
N ASN A 51 -12.79 17.39 3.82
CA ASN A 51 -11.43 17.75 3.46
C ASN A 51 -10.46 17.49 4.63
N ALA A 52 -10.83 17.83 5.87
CA ALA A 52 -10.04 17.51 7.05
C ALA A 52 -9.89 15.98 7.27
N ARG A 53 -10.97 15.21 7.08
CA ARG A 53 -10.94 13.75 7.16
C ARG A 53 -10.01 13.15 6.11
N ILE A 54 -10.06 13.64 4.87
CA ILE A 54 -9.16 13.21 3.80
C ILE A 54 -7.71 13.49 4.19
N GLN A 55 -7.39 14.68 4.67
CA GLN A 55 -6.01 15.00 5.12
C GLN A 55 -5.55 14.09 6.28
N ASP A 56 -6.43 13.81 7.24
CA ASP A 56 -6.14 12.87 8.33
C ASP A 56 -5.87 11.45 7.78
N VAL A 57 -6.72 10.95 6.89
CA VAL A 57 -6.55 9.66 6.19
C VAL A 57 -5.19 9.62 5.49
N ILE A 58 -4.83 10.65 4.73
CA ILE A 58 -3.55 10.73 4.01
C ILE A 58 -2.37 10.67 4.99
N SER A 59 -2.44 11.42 6.08
CA SER A 59 -1.37 11.46 7.08
C SER A 59 -1.17 10.11 7.79
N GLN A 60 -2.27 9.46 8.18
CA GLN A 60 -2.25 8.18 8.88
C GLN A 60 -1.76 7.04 7.99
N GLN A 61 -2.09 7.07 6.69
CA GLN A 61 -1.55 6.10 5.74
C GLN A 61 -0.04 6.22 5.60
N LYS A 62 0.53 7.43 5.53
CA LYS A 62 2.00 7.60 5.48
C LYS A 62 2.69 7.01 6.70
N VAL A 63 2.11 7.18 7.89
CA VAL A 63 2.64 6.59 9.13
C VAL A 63 2.58 5.06 9.07
N MET A 64 1.48 4.51 8.60
CA MET A 64 1.30 3.07 8.44
C MET A 64 2.27 2.47 7.40
N GLU A 65 2.42 3.11 6.23
CA GLU A 65 3.40 2.72 5.21
C GLU A 65 4.83 2.73 5.77
N ALA A 66 5.16 3.74 6.58
CA ALA A 66 6.46 3.83 7.25
C ALA A 66 6.67 2.70 8.27
N ASN A 67 5.66 2.36 9.07
CA ASN A 67 5.73 1.24 10.01
C ASN A 67 5.92 -0.10 9.29
N ILE A 68 5.21 -0.32 8.17
CA ILE A 68 5.38 -1.55 7.38
C ILE A 68 6.75 -1.58 6.71
N ALA A 69 7.24 -0.45 6.20
CA ALA A 69 8.59 -0.35 5.67
C ALA A 69 9.63 -0.73 6.74
N ASP A 70 9.49 -0.24 7.97
CA ASP A 70 10.36 -0.58 9.09
C ASP A 70 10.33 -2.09 9.42
N LEU A 71 9.13 -2.71 9.39
CA LEU A 71 9.00 -4.16 9.55
C LEU A 71 9.71 -4.95 8.44
N ILE A 72 9.62 -4.48 7.20
CA ILE A 72 10.30 -5.12 6.06
C ILE A 72 11.82 -5.04 6.24
N ILE A 73 12.35 -3.88 6.63
CA ILE A 73 13.78 -3.70 6.89
C ILE A 73 14.23 -4.61 8.04
N GLY A 74 13.49 -4.63 9.14
CA GLY A 74 13.81 -5.51 10.27
C GLY A 74 13.80 -7.01 9.89
N LEU A 75 12.84 -7.43 9.07
CA LEU A 75 12.81 -8.82 8.57
C LEU A 75 14.00 -9.11 7.66
N GLU A 76 14.44 -8.14 6.85
CA GLU A 76 15.65 -8.25 6.03
C GLU A 76 16.91 -8.35 6.90
N ASP A 77 17.07 -7.51 7.91
CA ASP A 77 18.18 -7.57 8.87
C ASP A 77 18.24 -8.93 9.57
N ALA A 78 17.11 -9.43 10.06
CA ALA A 78 17.03 -10.76 10.66
C ALA A 78 17.41 -11.87 9.68
N THR A 79 17.07 -11.71 8.40
CA THR A 79 17.43 -12.66 7.33
C THR A 79 18.92 -12.61 7.01
N ASN A 80 19.52 -11.43 6.99
CA ASN A 80 20.94 -11.25 6.74
C ASN A 80 21.79 -11.83 7.88
N ILE A 81 21.39 -11.59 9.14
CA ILE A 81 22.00 -12.23 10.32
C ILE A 81 21.90 -13.74 10.18
N PHE A 82 20.70 -14.27 9.91
CA PHE A 82 20.50 -15.70 9.68
C PHE A 82 21.39 -16.25 8.56
N GLY A 83 21.48 -15.56 7.43
CA GLY A 83 22.32 -15.96 6.30
C GLY A 83 23.80 -16.03 6.67
N SER A 84 24.28 -15.07 7.47
CA SER A 84 25.66 -15.08 7.98
C SER A 84 25.93 -16.24 8.95
N GLU A 85 24.99 -16.53 9.85
CA GLU A 85 25.06 -17.68 10.76
C GLU A 85 25.05 -18.99 9.95
N PHE A 86 24.21 -19.08 8.91
CA PHE A 86 24.14 -20.24 8.02
C PHE A 86 25.45 -20.48 7.24
N GLU A 87 26.05 -19.43 6.66
CA GLU A 87 27.35 -19.56 5.97
C GLU A 87 28.48 -19.96 6.93
N SER A 88 28.43 -19.49 8.18
CA SER A 88 29.38 -19.92 9.22
C SER A 88 29.26 -21.41 9.53
N MET A 89 28.06 -21.98 9.46
CA MET A 89 27.82 -23.41 9.67
C MET A 89 28.31 -24.28 8.53
N LYS A 90 28.18 -23.80 7.29
CA LYS A 90 28.61 -24.52 6.09
C LYS A 90 30.11 -24.82 6.17
N ASN A 91 30.89 -23.87 6.68
CA ASN A 91 32.34 -23.96 6.78
C ASN A 91 32.81 -24.58 8.11
N TYR A 92 34.05 -25.09 8.12
CA TYR A 92 34.73 -25.46 9.37
C TYR A 92 35.25 -24.21 10.07
N THR A 93 35.02 -24.12 11.36
CA THR A 93 35.60 -23.09 12.24
C THR A 93 37.11 -23.23 12.31
N GLY A 94 37.80 -22.17 12.75
CA GLY A 94 39.26 -22.21 12.96
C GLY A 94 39.69 -23.34 13.91
N TYR A 95 38.91 -23.58 14.96
CA TYR A 95 39.16 -24.67 15.91
C TYR A 95 38.90 -26.05 15.31
N GLU A 96 37.83 -26.24 14.53
CA GLU A 96 37.59 -27.50 13.82
C GLU A 96 38.67 -27.78 12.79
N LYS A 97 39.10 -26.77 12.02
CA LYS A 97 40.23 -26.91 11.07
C LYS A 97 41.50 -27.33 11.80
N PHE A 98 41.78 -26.75 12.97
CA PHE A 98 42.90 -27.13 13.81
C PHE A 98 42.82 -28.59 14.27
N ILE A 99 41.67 -29.03 14.82
CA ILE A 99 41.43 -30.44 15.16
C ILE A 99 41.55 -31.35 13.93
N GLY A 100 41.18 -30.84 12.76
CA GLY A 100 41.28 -31.48 11.47
C GLY A 100 42.67 -31.88 11.03
N ILE A 101 43.70 -31.17 11.49
CA ILE A 101 45.11 -31.52 11.26
C ILE A 101 45.42 -32.87 11.91
N PHE A 102 44.76 -33.18 13.05
CA PHE A 102 44.98 -34.39 13.84
C PHE A 102 43.94 -35.48 13.56
N SER A 103 42.68 -35.13 13.31
CA SER A 103 41.61 -36.08 13.03
C SER A 103 40.52 -35.47 12.16
N LYS A 104 40.45 -35.92 10.90
CA LYS A 104 39.36 -35.57 9.98
C LYS A 104 37.99 -36.03 10.47
N GLN A 105 37.92 -37.21 11.10
CA GLN A 105 36.68 -37.75 11.66
C GLN A 105 36.17 -36.90 12.83
N LYS A 106 37.06 -36.45 13.73
CA LYS A 106 36.67 -35.59 14.86
C LYS A 106 36.24 -34.20 14.40
N MET A 107 36.93 -33.63 13.42
CA MET A 107 36.53 -32.37 12.77
C MET A 107 35.11 -32.46 12.19
N GLN A 108 34.79 -33.54 11.48
CA GLN A 108 33.45 -33.76 10.91
C GLN A 108 32.36 -33.88 11.97
N ARG A 109 32.60 -34.64 13.06
CA ARG A 109 31.65 -34.76 14.18
C ARG A 109 31.35 -33.43 14.85
N MET A 110 32.39 -32.63 15.13
CA MET A 110 32.22 -31.31 15.75
C MET A 110 31.33 -30.39 14.91
N ARG A 111 31.47 -30.44 13.57
CA ARG A 111 30.60 -29.70 12.66
C ARG A 111 29.15 -30.21 12.73
N THR A 112 28.96 -31.52 12.66
CA THR A 112 27.63 -32.15 12.73
C THR A 112 26.92 -31.80 14.05
N ASP A 113 27.62 -31.87 15.17
CA ASP A 113 27.08 -31.53 16.49
C ASP A 113 26.71 -30.04 16.59
N ARG A 114 27.53 -29.13 16.05
CA ARG A 114 27.20 -27.70 15.99
C ARG A 114 25.96 -27.45 15.14
N VAL A 115 25.94 -27.98 13.92
CA VAL A 115 24.84 -27.77 12.95
C VAL A 115 23.52 -28.29 13.52
N ARG A 116 23.53 -29.41 14.24
CA ARG A 116 22.34 -30.00 14.87
C ARG A 116 21.81 -29.19 16.05
N ASN A 117 22.70 -28.62 16.87
CA ASN A 117 22.32 -27.94 18.11
C ASN A 117 21.92 -26.47 17.91
N MET A 118 22.05 -25.91 16.69
CA MET A 118 21.57 -24.56 16.39
C MET A 118 20.07 -24.57 16.07
N SER A 119 19.29 -23.78 16.81
CA SER A 119 17.84 -23.60 16.63
C SER A 119 17.51 -22.67 15.43
N LEU A 120 18.04 -23.00 14.25
CA LEU A 120 17.96 -22.13 13.06
C LEU A 120 16.69 -22.35 12.24
N ALA A 121 16.21 -23.60 12.14
CA ALA A 121 15.01 -23.92 11.37
C ALA A 121 13.76 -23.21 11.93
N GLY A 122 13.62 -23.18 13.26
CA GLY A 122 12.50 -22.52 13.93
C GLY A 122 12.46 -21.01 13.70
N ASN A 123 13.62 -20.34 13.79
CA ASN A 123 13.71 -18.89 13.56
C ASN A 123 13.35 -18.50 12.12
N LEU A 124 13.79 -19.28 11.12
CA LEU A 124 13.52 -18.97 9.72
C LEU A 124 12.06 -19.24 9.33
N GLN A 125 11.47 -20.30 9.86
CA GLN A 125 10.04 -20.58 9.76
C GLN A 125 9.19 -19.43 10.32
N GLU A 126 9.61 -18.86 11.46
CA GLU A 126 8.96 -17.70 12.04
C GLU A 126 9.05 -16.47 11.13
N LEU A 127 10.23 -16.19 10.55
CA LEU A 127 10.42 -15.09 9.60
C LEU A 127 9.56 -15.25 8.34
N LEU A 128 9.43 -16.47 7.82
CA LEU A 128 8.56 -16.77 6.66
C LEU A 128 7.09 -16.52 7.00
N SER A 129 6.62 -16.99 8.15
CA SER A 129 5.23 -16.78 8.59
C SER A 129 4.91 -15.30 8.82
N LYS A 130 5.82 -14.53 9.43
CA LYS A 130 5.66 -13.09 9.61
C LYS A 130 5.67 -12.34 8.27
N SER A 131 6.57 -12.73 7.36
CA SER A 131 6.63 -12.14 6.01
C SER A 131 5.32 -12.35 5.26
N ASP A 132 4.81 -13.58 5.25
CA ASP A 132 3.56 -13.91 4.57
C ASP A 132 2.35 -13.16 5.17
N THR A 133 2.28 -13.06 6.50
CA THR A 133 1.25 -12.28 7.19
C THR A 133 1.25 -10.82 6.73
N ILE A 134 2.43 -10.19 6.65
CA ILE A 134 2.55 -8.79 6.20
C ILE A 134 2.20 -8.66 4.71
N VAL A 135 2.61 -9.61 3.85
CA VAL A 135 2.19 -9.65 2.45
C VAL A 135 0.66 -9.72 2.31
N GLY A 136 0.00 -10.54 3.14
CA GLY A 136 -1.46 -10.63 3.20
C GLY A 136 -2.10 -9.28 3.52
N ILE A 137 -1.67 -8.64 4.61
CA ILE A 137 -2.15 -7.30 5.01
C ILE A 137 -1.99 -6.29 3.87
N LEU A 138 -0.80 -6.26 3.24
CA LEU A 138 -0.51 -5.34 2.15
C LEU A 138 -1.40 -5.57 0.92
N LYS A 139 -1.64 -6.84 0.55
CA LYS A 139 -2.50 -7.22 -0.58
C LYS A 139 -3.97 -6.86 -0.33
N ASP A 140 -4.48 -7.16 0.86
CA ASP A 140 -5.85 -6.85 1.25
C ASP A 140 -6.07 -5.33 1.22
N GLN A 141 -5.13 -4.59 1.79
CA GLN A 141 -5.17 -3.13 1.74
C GLN A 141 -5.08 -2.59 0.32
N LYS A 142 -4.21 -3.13 -0.53
CA LYS A 142 -4.10 -2.72 -1.93
C LYS A 142 -5.43 -2.90 -2.66
N SER A 143 -6.13 -4.03 -2.43
CA SER A 143 -7.44 -4.28 -3.02
C SER A 143 -8.46 -3.20 -2.66
N ILE A 144 -8.48 -2.79 -1.37
CA ILE A 144 -9.35 -1.71 -0.88
C ILE A 144 -8.97 -0.38 -1.55
N LEU A 145 -7.68 -0.05 -1.61
CA LEU A 145 -7.20 1.19 -2.25
C LEU A 145 -7.53 1.22 -3.74
N ASP A 146 -7.34 0.12 -4.48
CA ASP A 146 -7.68 0.01 -5.91
C ASP A 146 -9.18 0.22 -6.14
N GLN A 147 -10.03 -0.37 -5.30
CA GLN A 147 -11.48 -0.17 -5.38
C GLN A 147 -11.85 1.28 -5.13
N ARG A 148 -11.26 1.89 -4.09
CA ARG A 148 -11.54 3.29 -3.72
C ARG A 148 -11.02 4.27 -4.75
N TYR A 149 -9.88 3.99 -5.37
CA TYR A 149 -9.35 4.77 -6.48
C TYR A 149 -10.38 4.81 -7.63
N LYS A 150 -10.86 3.64 -8.08
CA LYS A 150 -11.83 3.56 -9.18
C LYS A 150 -13.12 4.32 -8.89
N THR A 151 -13.69 4.15 -7.71
CA THR A 151 -14.93 4.86 -7.33
C THR A 151 -14.73 6.36 -7.21
N SER A 152 -13.58 6.80 -6.68
CA SER A 152 -13.27 8.22 -6.49
C SER A 152 -12.95 8.91 -7.83
N GLU A 153 -12.25 8.22 -8.74
CA GLU A 153 -11.98 8.68 -10.10
C GLU A 153 -13.29 8.85 -10.90
N GLN A 154 -14.21 7.88 -10.79
CA GLN A 154 -15.54 8.01 -11.40
C GLN A 154 -16.32 9.21 -10.83
N SER A 155 -16.25 9.42 -9.51
CA SER A 155 -16.89 10.56 -8.85
C SER A 155 -16.29 11.90 -9.29
N LEU A 156 -14.96 11.97 -9.42
CA LEU A 156 -14.26 13.13 -9.96
C LEU A 156 -14.73 13.47 -11.38
N ILE A 157 -14.82 12.46 -12.26
CA ILE A 157 -15.32 12.64 -13.64
C ILE A 157 -16.75 13.21 -13.63
N GLN A 158 -17.63 12.70 -12.76
CA GLN A 158 -19.00 13.21 -12.64
C GLN A 158 -19.03 14.68 -12.21
N VAL A 159 -18.22 15.07 -11.22
CA VAL A 159 -18.14 16.47 -10.75
C VAL A 159 -17.60 17.39 -11.85
N ILE A 160 -16.57 16.96 -12.58
CA ILE A 160 -16.03 17.72 -13.72
C ILE A 160 -17.09 17.94 -14.78
N GLU A 161 -17.85 16.90 -15.14
CA GLU A 161 -18.84 17.03 -16.22
C GLU A 161 -20.06 17.86 -15.80
N ARG A 162 -20.44 17.80 -14.52
CA ARG A 162 -21.40 18.76 -13.94
C ARG A 162 -20.88 20.19 -14.03
N ARG A 163 -19.63 20.43 -13.64
CA ARG A 163 -19.02 21.77 -13.70
C ARG A 163 -19.05 22.32 -15.12
N LYS A 164 -18.68 21.50 -16.11
CA LYS A 164 -18.72 21.86 -17.53
C LYS A 164 -20.15 22.20 -17.99
N GLY A 165 -21.15 21.43 -17.57
CA GLY A 165 -22.55 21.73 -17.84
C GLY A 165 -23.00 23.05 -17.22
N THR A 166 -22.67 23.30 -15.95
CA THR A 166 -22.96 24.55 -15.24
C THR A 166 -22.28 25.75 -15.93
N MET A 167 -21.02 25.61 -16.36
CA MET A 167 -20.30 26.65 -17.10
C MET A 167 -20.95 26.95 -18.45
N SER A 168 -21.36 25.93 -19.20
CA SER A 168 -22.07 26.12 -20.47
C SER A 168 -23.41 26.84 -20.28
N ASN A 169 -24.16 26.50 -19.22
CA ASN A 169 -25.39 27.21 -18.87
C ASN A 169 -25.13 28.66 -18.44
N LEU A 170 -24.04 28.89 -17.70
CA LEU A 170 -23.63 30.22 -17.27
C LEU A 170 -23.31 31.11 -18.48
N GLU A 171 -22.51 30.60 -19.43
CA GLU A 171 -22.19 31.31 -20.68
C GLU A 171 -23.46 31.66 -21.48
N ALA A 172 -24.42 30.74 -21.56
CA ALA A 172 -25.69 30.98 -22.25
C ALA A 172 -26.54 32.06 -21.54
N VAL A 173 -26.57 32.06 -20.21
CA VAL A 173 -27.26 33.09 -19.41
C VAL A 173 -26.58 34.45 -19.58
N GLN A 174 -25.26 34.50 -19.50
CA GLN A 174 -24.46 35.72 -19.70
C GLN A 174 -24.71 36.33 -21.08
N LYS A 175 -24.66 35.50 -22.14
CA LYS A 175 -24.98 35.95 -23.49
C LYS A 175 -26.40 36.53 -23.58
N ARG A 176 -27.38 35.91 -22.92
CA ARG A 176 -28.75 36.42 -22.91
C ARG A 176 -28.88 37.76 -22.17
N ILE A 177 -28.16 37.94 -21.07
CA ILE A 177 -28.09 39.22 -20.35
C ILE A 177 -27.48 40.29 -21.27
N GLU A 178 -26.40 39.97 -21.98
CA GLU A 178 -25.77 40.87 -22.96
C GLU A 178 -26.71 41.26 -24.11
N GLU A 179 -27.55 40.33 -24.58
CA GLU A 179 -28.58 40.60 -25.61
C GLU A 179 -29.75 41.45 -25.08
N LEU A 180 -30.15 41.28 -23.81
CA LEU A 180 -31.25 42.02 -23.20
C LEU A 180 -30.90 43.49 -22.94
N ASN A 181 -29.62 43.80 -22.63
CA ASN A 181 -29.16 45.16 -22.39
C ASN A 181 -29.50 46.16 -23.53
N PRO A 182 -29.13 45.92 -24.81
CA PRO A 182 -29.47 46.83 -25.90
C PRO A 182 -30.97 46.85 -26.21
N LEU A 183 -31.70 45.75 -26.02
CA LEU A 183 -33.16 45.72 -26.22
C LEU A 183 -33.89 46.58 -25.20
N LEU A 184 -33.47 46.54 -23.94
CA LEU A 184 -33.97 47.42 -22.88
C LEU A 184 -33.68 48.89 -23.19
N LEU A 185 -32.46 49.22 -23.65
CA LEU A 185 -32.11 50.58 -24.03
C LEU A 185 -32.93 51.07 -25.24
N ASP A 186 -33.11 50.23 -26.28
CA ASP A 186 -33.90 50.56 -27.46
C ASP A 186 -35.36 50.85 -27.09
N ILE A 187 -35.97 50.01 -26.26
CA ILE A 187 -37.37 50.20 -25.89
C ILE A 187 -37.56 51.42 -24.99
N GLU A 188 -36.60 51.74 -24.12
CA GLU A 188 -36.60 52.98 -23.34
C GLU A 188 -36.51 54.22 -24.24
N ASN A 189 -35.65 54.19 -25.26
CA ASN A 189 -35.55 55.26 -26.25
C ASN A 189 -36.85 55.41 -27.06
N ARG A 190 -37.48 54.31 -27.47
CA ARG A 190 -38.79 54.32 -28.17
C ARG A 190 -39.92 54.85 -27.30
N ILE A 191 -39.95 54.51 -26.02
CA ILE A 191 -40.90 55.08 -25.04
C ILE A 191 -40.70 56.60 -24.92
N ALA A 192 -39.45 57.05 -24.79
CA ALA A 192 -39.12 58.47 -24.67
C ALA A 192 -39.49 59.29 -25.92
N ALA A 193 -39.40 58.69 -27.10
CA ALA A 193 -39.76 59.33 -28.38
C ALA A 193 -41.26 59.30 -28.71
N SER A 194 -42.07 58.49 -28.01
CA SER A 194 -43.48 58.29 -28.34
C SER A 194 -44.39 59.36 -27.73
N THR A 195 -45.22 60.00 -28.55
CA THR A 195 -46.19 61.03 -28.15
C THR A 195 -47.61 60.51 -28.01
N GLU A 196 -47.90 59.32 -28.54
CA GLU A 196 -49.23 58.69 -28.48
C GLU A 196 -49.37 57.82 -27.22
N GLN A 197 -50.38 58.10 -26.39
CA GLN A 197 -50.59 57.43 -25.10
C GLN A 197 -50.78 55.91 -25.24
N LYS A 198 -51.48 55.46 -26.28
CA LYS A 198 -51.76 54.04 -26.50
C LYS A 198 -50.48 53.26 -26.84
N VAL A 199 -49.70 53.76 -27.79
CA VAL A 199 -48.41 53.18 -28.21
C VAL A 199 -47.43 53.15 -27.04
N ARG A 200 -47.38 54.24 -26.25
CA ARG A 200 -46.55 54.29 -25.06
C ARG A 200 -46.89 53.21 -24.04
N THR A 201 -48.19 52.98 -23.79
CA THR A 201 -48.65 51.96 -22.85
C THR A 201 -48.25 50.54 -23.30
N GLU A 202 -48.32 50.26 -24.60
CA GLU A 202 -47.87 48.98 -25.17
C GLU A 202 -46.35 48.77 -24.99
N LEU A 203 -45.54 49.79 -25.30
CA LEU A 203 -44.09 49.75 -25.11
C LEU A 203 -43.66 49.61 -23.65
N GLU A 204 -44.37 50.26 -22.72
CA GLU A 204 -44.14 50.11 -21.28
C GLU A 204 -44.40 48.66 -20.81
N GLY A 205 -45.38 47.97 -21.40
CA GLY A 205 -45.64 46.55 -21.16
C GLY A 205 -44.51 45.66 -21.66
N GLU A 206 -44.04 45.88 -22.90
CA GLU A 206 -42.89 45.17 -23.47
C GLU A 206 -41.60 45.40 -22.65
N ARG A 207 -41.34 46.64 -22.21
CA ARG A 207 -40.19 46.95 -21.34
C ARG A 207 -40.28 46.19 -20.02
N SER A 208 -41.47 46.12 -19.42
CA SER A 208 -41.67 45.39 -18.16
C SER A 208 -41.36 43.90 -18.32
N ALA A 209 -41.76 43.29 -19.46
CA ALA A 209 -41.45 41.90 -19.76
C ALA A 209 -39.94 41.67 -19.91
N LEU A 210 -39.26 42.52 -20.70
CA LEU A 210 -37.80 42.44 -20.87
C LEU A 210 -37.05 42.66 -19.55
N ALA A 211 -37.49 43.61 -18.71
CA ALA A 211 -36.87 43.88 -17.42
C ALA A 211 -37.07 42.70 -16.44
N THR A 212 -38.21 42.01 -16.52
CA THR A 212 -38.48 40.82 -15.73
C THR A 212 -37.54 39.69 -16.14
N GLU A 213 -37.45 39.41 -17.44
CA GLU A 213 -36.52 38.40 -17.96
C GLU A 213 -35.07 38.73 -17.58
N TYR A 214 -34.65 39.99 -17.68
CA TYR A 214 -33.31 40.43 -17.30
C TYR A 214 -32.99 40.13 -15.84
N ASN A 215 -33.88 40.50 -14.92
CA ASN A 215 -33.70 40.25 -13.48
C ASN A 215 -33.65 38.75 -13.17
N GLU A 216 -34.50 37.95 -13.82
CA GLU A 216 -34.47 36.49 -13.70
C GLU A 216 -33.15 35.89 -14.19
N LYS A 217 -32.63 36.38 -15.33
CA LYS A 217 -31.33 35.94 -15.87
C LYS A 217 -30.17 36.35 -14.98
N GLN A 218 -30.16 37.57 -14.44
CA GLN A 218 -29.14 37.99 -13.47
C GLN A 218 -29.16 37.12 -12.20
N ALA A 219 -30.34 36.84 -11.64
CA ALA A 219 -30.45 35.95 -10.49
C ALA A 219 -29.93 34.54 -10.82
N LYS A 220 -30.24 34.05 -12.02
CA LYS A 220 -29.75 32.74 -12.49
C LYS A 220 -28.24 32.72 -12.71
N GLU A 221 -27.66 33.81 -13.20
CA GLU A 221 -26.21 33.95 -13.36
C GLU A 221 -25.50 33.80 -12.00
N GLN A 222 -25.98 34.50 -10.96
CA GLN A 222 -25.43 34.41 -9.61
C GLN A 222 -25.54 32.98 -9.03
N GLU A 223 -26.67 32.32 -9.25
CA GLU A 223 -26.86 30.91 -8.84
C GLU A 223 -25.85 29.98 -9.51
N LEU A 224 -25.67 30.10 -10.84
CA LEU A 224 -24.75 29.27 -11.61
C LEU A 224 -23.28 29.55 -11.29
N LEU A 225 -22.93 30.81 -11.00
CA LEU A 225 -21.60 31.19 -10.52
C LEU A 225 -21.27 30.52 -9.18
N ALA A 226 -22.19 30.59 -8.21
CA ALA A 226 -22.01 29.96 -6.91
C ALA A 226 -21.92 28.42 -7.02
N GLU A 227 -22.73 27.80 -7.89
CA GLU A 227 -22.65 26.38 -8.17
C GLU A 227 -21.29 26.01 -8.81
N SER A 228 -20.83 26.77 -9.79
CA SER A 228 -19.54 26.54 -10.47
C SER A 228 -18.36 26.60 -9.48
N GLN A 229 -18.35 27.59 -8.59
CA GLN A 229 -17.33 27.72 -7.54
C GLN A 229 -17.34 26.53 -6.56
N THR A 230 -18.52 26.04 -6.21
CA THR A 230 -18.67 24.85 -5.37
C THR A 230 -18.13 23.60 -6.05
N LEU A 231 -18.48 23.40 -7.33
CA LEU A 231 -18.01 22.26 -8.12
C LEU A 231 -16.49 22.31 -8.37
N GLU A 232 -15.91 23.50 -8.50
CA GLU A 232 -14.46 23.68 -8.55
C GLU A 232 -13.77 23.22 -7.26
N ARG A 233 -14.28 23.61 -6.10
CA ARG A 233 -13.77 23.14 -4.80
C ARG A 233 -13.87 21.62 -4.67
N TYR A 234 -15.00 21.04 -5.08
CA TYR A 234 -15.17 19.58 -5.08
C TYR A 234 -14.17 18.91 -6.02
N THR A 235 -13.95 19.46 -7.22
CA THR A 235 -12.95 18.95 -8.18
C THR A 235 -11.57 18.90 -7.54
N SER A 236 -11.14 19.97 -6.88
CA SER A 236 -9.82 20.04 -6.23
C SER A 236 -9.67 19.03 -5.08
N MET A 237 -10.71 18.86 -4.26
CA MET A 237 -10.72 17.87 -3.18
C MET A 237 -10.62 16.44 -3.75
N PHE A 238 -11.42 16.12 -4.77
CA PHE A 238 -11.39 14.81 -5.43
C PHE A 238 -10.04 14.52 -6.09
N GLN A 239 -9.45 15.49 -6.79
CA GLN A 239 -8.10 15.36 -7.37
C GLN A 239 -7.07 15.04 -6.30
N THR A 240 -7.06 15.81 -5.20
CA THR A 240 -6.15 15.57 -4.08
C THR A 240 -6.30 14.16 -3.50
N PHE A 241 -7.53 13.68 -3.36
CA PHE A 241 -7.79 12.35 -2.84
C PHE A 241 -7.36 11.25 -3.82
N VAL A 242 -7.71 11.36 -5.10
CA VAL A 242 -7.33 10.41 -6.16
C VAL A 242 -5.82 10.33 -6.32
N ASP A 243 -5.12 11.47 -6.33
CA ASP A 243 -3.66 11.53 -6.41
C ASP A 243 -3.02 10.86 -5.19
N SER A 244 -3.57 11.07 -4.00
CA SER A 244 -3.09 10.39 -2.80
C SER A 244 -3.33 8.88 -2.86
N LEU A 245 -4.50 8.43 -3.29
CA LEU A 245 -4.79 7.00 -3.45
C LEU A 245 -3.83 6.35 -4.45
N ASN A 246 -3.55 7.00 -5.58
CA ASN A 246 -2.58 6.52 -6.55
C ASN A 246 -1.16 6.42 -5.97
N ASN A 247 -0.74 7.44 -5.23
CA ASN A 247 0.54 7.41 -4.53
C ASN A 247 0.62 6.26 -3.52
N GLN A 248 -0.45 6.02 -2.76
CA GLN A 248 -0.54 4.93 -1.78
C GLN A 248 -0.51 3.55 -2.45
N ILE A 249 -1.25 3.35 -3.55
CA ILE A 249 -1.21 2.11 -4.34
C ILE A 249 0.22 1.84 -4.83
N ALA A 250 0.92 2.87 -5.31
CA ALA A 250 2.30 2.73 -5.75
C ALA A 250 3.25 2.39 -4.58
N ALA A 251 3.01 2.94 -3.38
CA ALA A 251 3.77 2.61 -2.17
C ALA A 251 3.56 1.14 -1.76
N GLN A 252 2.31 0.70 -1.72
CA GLN A 252 1.97 -0.70 -1.48
C GLN A 252 2.62 -1.64 -2.48
N ASN A 253 2.64 -1.29 -3.77
CA ASN A 253 3.33 -2.10 -4.78
C ASN A 253 4.83 -2.21 -4.50
N THR A 254 5.48 -1.13 -4.05
CA THR A 254 6.90 -1.16 -3.66
C THR A 254 7.12 -2.08 -2.45
N LEU A 255 6.30 -1.95 -1.40
CA LEU A 255 6.37 -2.76 -0.18
C LEU A 255 6.13 -4.25 -0.49
N ILE A 256 5.06 -4.57 -1.22
CA ILE A 256 4.70 -5.94 -1.63
C ILE A 256 5.84 -6.55 -2.45
N ASN A 257 6.35 -5.84 -3.45
CA ASN A 257 7.40 -6.37 -4.33
C ASN A 257 8.69 -6.67 -3.54
N LYS A 258 9.13 -5.72 -2.71
CA LYS A 258 10.30 -5.89 -1.84
C LYS A 258 10.15 -7.10 -0.92
N LEU A 259 9.06 -7.15 -0.15
CA LEU A 259 8.83 -8.23 0.79
C LEU A 259 8.64 -9.60 0.10
N THR A 260 8.01 -9.63 -1.07
CA THR A 260 7.85 -10.87 -1.85
C THR A 260 9.21 -11.42 -2.27
N ILE A 261 10.09 -10.57 -2.81
CA ILE A 261 11.43 -10.99 -3.24
C ILE A 261 12.30 -11.41 -2.04
N ASP A 262 12.23 -10.68 -0.93
CA ASP A 262 12.95 -11.08 0.29
C ASP A 262 12.42 -12.40 0.85
N THR A 263 11.12 -12.67 0.71
CA THR A 263 10.51 -13.94 1.09
C THR A 263 10.99 -15.08 0.18
N GLU A 264 11.09 -14.86 -1.13
CA GLU A 264 11.72 -15.81 -2.07
C GLU A 264 13.17 -16.13 -1.62
N GLN A 265 13.95 -15.11 -1.25
CA GLN A 265 15.31 -15.32 -0.74
C GLN A 265 15.33 -16.12 0.57
N ARG A 266 14.43 -15.81 1.53
CA ARG A 266 14.29 -16.56 2.79
C ARG A 266 13.94 -18.03 2.52
N ILE A 267 13.09 -18.32 1.54
CA ILE A 267 12.75 -19.68 1.12
C ILE A 267 13.97 -20.42 0.57
N VAL A 268 14.79 -19.77 -0.28
CA VAL A 268 16.04 -20.36 -0.77
C VAL A 268 17.00 -20.70 0.39
N LEU A 269 17.14 -19.78 1.35
CA LEU A 269 17.94 -20.02 2.56
C LEU A 269 17.37 -21.18 3.40
N TYR A 270 16.05 -21.31 3.49
CA TYR A 270 15.39 -22.40 4.20
C TYR A 270 15.69 -23.75 3.55
N LYS A 271 15.54 -23.85 2.23
CA LYS A 271 15.86 -25.08 1.49
C LYS A 271 17.32 -25.47 1.64
N ALA A 272 18.24 -24.50 1.55
CA ALA A 272 19.66 -24.74 1.76
C ALA A 272 19.97 -25.24 3.18
N LEU A 273 19.29 -24.68 4.20
CA LEU A 273 19.39 -25.17 5.58
C LEU A 273 18.87 -26.61 5.69
N GLU A 274 17.70 -26.90 5.14
CA GLU A 274 17.08 -28.21 5.15
C GLU A 274 18.00 -29.27 4.52
N ASP A 275 18.58 -28.98 3.35
CA ASP A 275 19.52 -29.87 2.67
C ASP A 275 20.81 -30.09 3.50
N SER A 276 21.31 -29.05 4.15
CA SER A 276 22.45 -29.15 5.05
C SER A 276 22.14 -30.01 6.28
N LEU A 277 20.95 -29.86 6.86
CA LEU A 277 20.48 -30.67 7.99
C LEU A 277 20.29 -32.13 7.60
N LYS A 278 19.67 -32.40 6.43
CA LYS A 278 19.56 -33.76 5.87
C LYS A 278 20.92 -34.40 5.66
N THR A 279 21.88 -33.66 5.10
CA THR A 279 23.26 -34.15 4.90
C THR A 279 23.93 -34.47 6.23
N ALA A 280 23.80 -33.61 7.23
CA ALA A 280 24.36 -33.82 8.56
C ALA A 280 23.73 -35.05 9.26
N ALA A 281 22.41 -35.21 9.15
CA ALA A 281 21.68 -36.35 9.69
C ALA A 281 22.07 -37.66 8.99
N GLN A 282 22.16 -37.67 7.66
CA GLN A 282 22.62 -38.84 6.89
C GLN A 282 24.05 -39.25 7.26
N GLN A 283 24.94 -38.30 7.51
CA GLN A 283 26.31 -38.59 7.95
C GLN A 283 26.34 -39.20 9.37
N ASP A 284 25.52 -38.71 10.30
CA ASP A 284 25.38 -39.30 11.64
C ASP A 284 24.80 -40.72 11.57
N VAL A 285 23.76 -40.92 10.75
CA VAL A 285 23.15 -42.23 10.49
C VAL A 285 24.16 -43.21 9.87
N ALA A 286 24.95 -42.80 8.89
CA ALA A 286 26.01 -43.63 8.32
C ALA A 286 27.09 -44.02 9.36
N HIS A 287 27.42 -43.13 10.30
CA HIS A 287 28.35 -43.43 11.40
C HIS A 287 27.75 -44.38 12.43
N LYS A 288 26.46 -44.23 12.73
CA LYS A 288 25.73 -45.13 13.64
C LYS A 288 25.49 -46.50 13.02
N ILE A 289 25.20 -46.61 11.73
CA ILE A 289 25.10 -47.89 11.01
C ILE A 289 26.43 -48.67 11.10
N ASN A 290 27.56 -47.97 11.01
CA ASN A 290 28.89 -48.58 11.18
C ASN A 290 29.20 -49.05 12.61
N THR A 291 28.42 -48.64 13.61
CA THR A 291 28.70 -48.93 15.04
C THR A 291 27.58 -49.70 15.75
N LEU A 292 26.34 -49.66 15.25
CA LEU A 292 25.16 -50.24 15.87
C LEU A 292 24.14 -50.61 14.77
N GLY A 293 24.06 -51.89 14.39
CA GLY A 293 23.07 -52.36 13.41
C GLY A 293 21.64 -52.39 13.97
N SER A 294 20.66 -52.14 13.10
CA SER A 294 19.18 -52.18 13.25
C SER A 294 18.47 -51.14 14.13
N GLN A 295 19.07 -50.56 15.18
CA GLN A 295 18.42 -49.48 15.97
C GLN A 295 18.47 -48.10 15.31
N VAL A 296 19.23 -47.98 14.21
CA VAL A 296 19.54 -46.71 13.56
C VAL A 296 18.51 -46.33 12.50
N ASP A 297 17.82 -47.32 11.91
CA ASP A 297 16.78 -47.07 10.91
C ASP A 297 15.59 -46.31 11.52
N THR A 298 15.18 -46.68 12.74
CA THR A 298 14.06 -46.02 13.45
C THR A 298 14.39 -44.58 13.87
N ALA A 299 15.61 -44.34 14.35
CA ALA A 299 16.05 -42.98 14.74
C ALA A 299 16.23 -42.04 13.55
N ALA A 300 16.66 -42.60 12.39
CA ALA A 300 16.75 -41.86 11.13
C ALA A 300 15.35 -41.48 10.62
N GLU A 301 14.39 -42.40 10.66
CA GLU A 301 13.00 -42.16 10.30
C GLU A 301 12.33 -41.11 11.21
N GLU A 302 12.50 -41.18 12.53
CA GLU A 302 11.95 -40.19 13.46
C GLU A 302 12.53 -38.78 13.25
N THR A 303 13.85 -38.69 12.99
CA THR A 303 14.51 -37.40 12.73
C THR A 303 14.06 -36.81 11.39
N MET A 304 13.96 -37.64 10.33
CA MET A 304 13.45 -37.18 9.03
C MET A 304 11.96 -36.84 9.06
N ALA A 305 11.15 -37.59 9.82
CA ALA A 305 9.75 -37.27 10.05
C ALA A 305 9.57 -35.98 10.86
N GLY A 306 10.43 -35.71 11.85
CA GLY A 306 10.43 -34.46 12.61
C GLY A 306 10.80 -33.23 11.76
N ILE A 307 11.78 -33.37 10.85
CA ILE A 307 12.16 -32.32 9.91
C ILE A 307 11.04 -32.07 8.89
N GLY A 308 10.39 -33.12 8.39
CA GLY A 308 9.24 -33.02 7.48
C GLY A 308 7.96 -32.50 8.13
N ALA A 309 7.70 -32.83 9.40
CA ALA A 309 6.51 -32.39 10.15
C ALA A 309 6.62 -30.94 10.65
N ALA A 310 7.85 -30.40 10.81
CA ALA A 310 8.07 -29.02 11.21
C ALA A 310 7.67 -28.01 10.10
N ALA A 311 7.66 -28.43 8.83
CA ALA A 311 7.06 -27.64 7.76
C ALA A 311 5.53 -27.58 7.95
N GLN A 312 5.05 -26.55 8.66
CA GLN A 312 3.62 -26.25 8.72
C GLN A 312 3.04 -26.21 7.30
N ARG A 313 1.80 -26.72 7.10
CA ARG A 313 1.14 -26.83 5.77
C ARG A 313 1.32 -25.57 4.89
N HIS A 314 1.23 -24.38 5.51
CA HIS A 314 1.41 -23.08 4.87
C HIS A 314 2.82 -22.84 4.29
N ILE A 315 3.87 -23.32 4.95
CA ILE A 315 5.25 -23.21 4.47
C ILE A 315 5.49 -24.24 3.36
N GLY A 316 4.83 -25.41 3.45
CA GLY A 316 4.78 -26.38 2.35
C GLY A 316 4.27 -25.78 1.04
N ASP A 317 3.18 -25.01 1.10
CA ASP A 317 2.62 -24.33 -0.09
C ASP A 317 3.59 -23.28 -0.66
N LEU A 318 4.24 -22.50 0.19
CA LEU A 318 5.26 -21.52 -0.21
C LEU A 318 6.49 -22.19 -0.85
N LEU A 319 6.93 -23.33 -0.30
CA LEU A 319 8.05 -24.12 -0.82
C LEU A 319 7.70 -24.75 -2.18
N GLU A 320 6.49 -25.29 -2.34
CA GLU A 320 6.02 -25.90 -3.59
C GLU A 320 5.85 -24.86 -4.71
N MET A 321 5.32 -23.67 -4.39
CA MET A 321 5.25 -22.55 -5.34
C MET A 321 6.64 -22.10 -5.79
N HIS A 322 7.62 -22.03 -4.88
CA HIS A 322 8.99 -21.71 -5.22
C HIS A 322 9.65 -22.82 -6.06
N GLU A 323 9.37 -24.10 -5.77
CA GLU A 323 9.90 -25.23 -6.53
C GLU A 323 9.39 -25.26 -7.98
N LYS A 324 8.13 -24.86 -8.21
CA LYS A 324 7.57 -24.67 -9.56
C LYS A 324 8.15 -23.44 -10.28
N ASN A 325 8.54 -22.41 -9.54
CA ASN A 325 9.12 -21.17 -10.04
C ASN A 325 10.64 -21.11 -9.83
N MET A 326 11.38 -22.23 -9.89
CA MET A 326 12.83 -22.27 -9.65
C MET A 326 13.59 -21.31 -10.58
N LEU A 327 13.72 -20.06 -10.12
CA LEU A 327 14.56 -19.03 -10.70
C LEU A 327 15.99 -19.29 -10.24
N SER A 328 16.97 -18.97 -11.09
CA SER A 328 18.36 -19.05 -10.67
C SER A 328 18.58 -18.08 -9.49
N THR A 329 19.42 -18.45 -8.53
CA THR A 329 19.80 -17.55 -7.42
C THR A 329 20.28 -16.19 -7.91
N GLN A 330 20.84 -16.13 -9.13
CA GLN A 330 21.26 -14.89 -9.79
C GLN A 330 20.08 -13.99 -10.20
N ASP A 331 18.98 -14.57 -10.67
CA ASP A 331 17.77 -13.82 -11.03
C ASP A 331 17.11 -13.18 -9.80
N ILE A 332 17.04 -13.93 -8.69
CA ILE A 332 16.52 -13.42 -7.41
C ILE A 332 17.39 -12.25 -6.94
N GLN A 333 18.72 -12.36 -6.99
CA GLN A 333 19.62 -11.27 -6.61
C GLN A 333 19.46 -10.02 -7.49
N ARG A 334 19.28 -10.19 -8.80
CA ARG A 334 19.03 -9.08 -9.72
C ARG A 334 17.71 -8.37 -9.40
N ARG A 335 16.63 -9.13 -9.21
CA ARG A 335 15.31 -8.60 -8.84
C ARG A 335 15.37 -7.89 -7.49
N LYS A 336 16.07 -8.48 -6.53
CA LYS A 336 16.29 -7.91 -5.20
C LYS A 336 16.93 -6.54 -5.29
N LYS A 337 18.04 -6.40 -6.02
CA LYS A 337 18.69 -5.09 -6.20
C LYS A 337 17.73 -4.01 -6.73
N LEU A 338 16.91 -4.35 -7.73
CA LEU A 338 15.93 -3.41 -8.28
C LEU A 338 14.83 -3.05 -7.27
N ALA A 339 14.37 -4.02 -6.48
CA ALA A 339 13.38 -3.81 -5.44
C ALA A 339 13.95 -2.97 -4.29
N ASP A 340 15.19 -3.23 -3.87
CA ASP A 340 15.93 -2.47 -2.86
C ASP A 340 16.10 -1.02 -3.30
N ASP A 341 16.54 -0.79 -4.55
CA ASP A 341 16.71 0.56 -5.11
C ASP A 341 15.37 1.32 -5.16
N ALA A 342 14.28 0.65 -5.53
CA ALA A 342 12.94 1.26 -5.55
C ALA A 342 12.43 1.56 -4.13
N PHE A 343 12.63 0.62 -3.20
CA PHE A 343 12.28 0.77 -1.80
C PHE A 343 13.05 1.91 -1.14
N ALA A 344 14.37 1.96 -1.30
CA ALA A 344 15.23 3.00 -0.75
C ALA A 344 14.83 4.40 -1.26
N ARG A 345 14.59 4.54 -2.57
CA ARG A 345 14.14 5.83 -3.14
C ARG A 345 12.83 6.31 -2.52
N ARG A 346 11.89 5.41 -2.25
CA ARG A 346 10.56 5.78 -1.74
C ARG A 346 10.54 5.97 -0.23
N PHE A 347 11.27 5.14 0.51
CA PHE A 347 11.26 5.06 1.97
C PHE A 347 12.58 5.53 2.59
N GLN A 348 13.30 6.44 1.92
CA GLN A 348 14.61 6.95 2.37
C GLN A 348 14.58 7.44 3.82
N ALA A 349 13.56 8.21 4.20
CA ALA A 349 13.42 8.71 5.56
C ALA A 349 13.28 7.59 6.61
N VAL A 350 12.62 6.48 6.25
CA VAL A 350 12.51 5.30 7.12
C VAL A 350 13.87 4.62 7.23
N MET A 351 14.56 4.44 6.11
CA MET A 351 15.92 3.88 6.07
C MET A 351 16.89 4.69 6.93
N ASP A 352 16.89 6.01 6.81
CA ASP A 352 17.78 6.89 7.58
C ASP A 352 17.50 6.78 9.09
N LYS A 353 16.22 6.73 9.47
CA LYS A 353 15.81 6.55 10.86
C LYS A 353 16.20 5.18 11.40
N HIS A 354 16.02 4.12 10.63
CA HIS A 354 16.40 2.76 11.02
C HIS A 354 17.93 2.63 11.19
N ASN A 355 18.69 3.20 10.24
CA ASN A 355 20.15 3.17 10.28
C ASN A 355 20.72 3.94 11.48
N THR A 356 20.13 5.09 11.81
CA THR A 356 20.55 5.88 12.98
C THR A 356 20.18 5.21 14.30
N ALA A 357 19.04 4.53 14.39
CA ALA A 357 18.66 3.74 15.57
C ALA A 357 19.63 2.57 15.82
N ASN A 358 20.08 1.88 14.76
CA ASN A 358 21.08 0.81 14.86
C ASN A 358 22.46 1.31 15.32
N TYR A 359 22.83 2.57 15.02
CA TYR A 359 24.09 3.18 15.49
C TYR A 359 24.13 3.43 17.00
N VAL A 360 22.97 3.56 17.66
CA VAL A 360 22.87 3.81 19.11
C VAL A 360 22.89 2.49 19.91
N GLN A 361 22.73 1.34 19.26
CA GLN A 361 22.71 0.02 19.89
C GLN A 361 24.04 -0.76 19.77
N GLN A 362 25.09 -0.21 19.13
CA GLN A 362 26.42 -0.81 19.07
C GLN A 362 27.29 -0.49 20.29
#